data_AF-A0A451AHQ4-F1
#
_entry.id   AF-A0A451AHQ4-F1
#
_cell.length_a   1.000
_cell.length_b   1.000
_cell.length_c   1.000
_cell.angle_alpha   90.00
_cell.angle_beta   90.00
_cell.angle_gamma   90.00
#
_symmetry.space_group_name_H-M   'P 1'
#
loop_
_entity.id
_entity.type
_entity.pdbx_description
1 polymer ?
#
loop_
_entity_poly.entity_id
_entity_poly.type
_entity_poly.pdbx_seq_one_letter_code
_entity_poly.pdbx_strand_id
1 'polypeptide(L)' 'YVDNGSSYRSNHLSLVCAKLGVALIHARPYRPQGKGKIERWFKTVRGQLLIRLTNDDTGSLE' A
#
# COMPACT_ATOMS: atom_id res chain seq x y z
N TYR A 1 5.98 6.19 -7.38
CA TYR A 1 6.89 5.04 -7.29
C TYR A 1 6.46 4.18 -6.11
N VAL A 2 6.70 2.87 -6.19
CA VAL A 2 6.30 1.86 -5.20
C VAL A 2 7.50 1.38 -4.38
N ASP A 3 7.27 0.62 -3.32
CA ASP A 3 8.35 -0.06 -2.60
C ASP A 3 8.90 -1.27 -3.38
N ASN A 4 9.84 -2.01 -2.78
CA ASN A 4 10.48 -3.17 -3.40
C ASN A 4 9.90 -4.51 -2.92
N GLY A 5 8.72 -4.50 -2.31
CA GLY A 5 8.02 -5.70 -1.86
C GLY A 5 7.74 -6.66 -3.02
N SER A 6 7.67 -7.96 -2.70
CA SER A 6 7.46 -9.04 -3.68
C SER A 6 6.23 -8.81 -4.56
N SER A 7 5.13 -8.30 -3.99
CA SER A 7 3.91 -7.95 -4.73
C SER A 7 4.18 -6.93 -5.85
N TYR A 8 5.01 -5.92 -5.58
CA TYR A 8 5.37 -4.88 -6.54
C TYR A 8 6.47 -5.29 -7.53
N ARG A 9 7.13 -6.42 -7.28
CA ARG A 9 8.11 -7.03 -8.20
C ARG A 9 7.54 -8.21 -8.99
N SER A 10 6.26 -8.51 -8.84
CA SER A 10 5.62 -9.61 -9.57
C SER A 10 5.56 -9.34 -11.08
N ASN A 11 5.78 -10.39 -11.89
CA ASN A 11 5.65 -10.31 -13.35
C ASN A 11 4.24 -9.92 -13.78
N HIS A 12 3.24 -10.38 -13.04
CA HIS A 12 1.83 -10.04 -13.30
C HIS A 12 1.60 -8.53 -13.21
N LEU A 13 2.06 -7.88 -12.14
CA LEU A 13 1.91 -6.43 -12.00
C LEU A 13 2.62 -5.67 -13.12
N SER A 14 3.84 -6.09 -13.48
CA SER A 14 4.60 -5.48 -14.57
C SER A 14 3.84 -5.56 -15.90
N LEU A 15 3.28 -6.72 -16.23
CA LEU A 15 2.49 -6.93 -17.45
C LEU A 15 1.23 -6.05 -17.46
N VAL A 16 0.50 -5.96 -16.35
CA VAL A 16 -0.70 -5.13 -16.23
C VAL A 16 -0.34 -3.64 -16.40
N CYS A 17 0.72 -3.17 -15.74
CA CYS A 17 1.21 -1.79 -15.89
C CYS A 17 1.58 -1.48 -17.34
N ALA A 18 2.27 -2.40 -18.03
CA ALA A 18 2.62 -2.23 -19.43
C ALA A 18 1.38 -2.15 -20.34
N LYS A 19 0.37 -3.02 -20.12
CA LYS A 19 -0.90 -2.99 -20.88
C LYS A 19 -1.68 -1.70 -20.67
N LEU A 20 -1.61 -1.09 -19.50
CA LEU A 20 -2.31 0.14 -19.16
C LEU A 20 -1.51 1.42 -19.47
N GLY A 21 -0.27 1.30 -19.98
CA GLY A 21 0.60 2.45 -20.22
C GLY A 21 1.07 3.15 -18.94
N VAL A 22 1.10 2.43 -17.81
CA VAL A 22 1.51 2.97 -16.51
C VAL A 22 2.97 2.62 -16.23
N ALA A 23 3.79 3.63 -15.92
CA ALA A 23 5.17 3.41 -15.54
C ALA A 23 5.28 2.82 -14.12
N LEU A 24 5.76 1.59 -14.01
CA LEU A 24 6.08 0.96 -12.74
C LEU A 24 7.49 1.39 -12.28
N ILE A 25 7.56 2.34 -11.35
CA ILE A 25 8.82 2.87 -10.82
C ILE A 25 9.01 2.40 -9.38
N HIS A 26 10.15 1.77 -9.07
CA HIS A 26 10.50 1.34 -7.71
C HIS A 26 11.33 2.40 -6.96
N ALA A 27 11.12 2.48 -5.65
CA ALA A 27 11.91 3.33 -4.77
C ALA A 27 13.36 2.86 -4.71
N ARG A 28 14.30 3.82 -4.61
CA ARG A 28 15.69 3.49 -4.26
C ARG A 28 15.74 2.89 -2.85
N PRO A 29 16.53 1.82 -2.62
CA PRO A 29 16.77 1.28 -1.29
C PRO A 29 17.24 2.37 -0.31
N TYR A 30 16.88 2.22 0.97
CA TYR A 30 17.29 3.09 2.07
C TYR A 30 16.89 4.58 1.94
N ARG A 31 15.86 4.88 1.13
CA ARG A 31 15.33 6.25 0.97
C ARG A 31 13.83 6.34 1.31
N PRO A 32 13.46 6.42 2.60
CA PRO A 32 12.06 6.42 3.03
C PRO A 32 11.29 7.72 2.69
N GLN A 33 11.97 8.85 2.56
CA GLN A 33 11.36 10.18 2.66
C GLN A 33 10.27 10.51 1.63
N GLY A 34 10.30 9.94 0.42
CA GLY A 34 9.30 10.31 -0.59
C GLY A 34 8.04 9.43 -0.60
N LYS A 35 7.84 8.55 0.40
CA LYS A 35 6.57 7.84 0.62
C LYS A 35 5.71 8.45 1.74
N GLY A 36 6.13 9.56 2.35
CA GLY A 36 5.43 10.15 3.49
C GLY A 36 3.96 10.51 3.24
N LYS A 37 3.58 10.86 1.99
CA LYS A 37 2.17 11.14 1.65
C LYS A 37 1.28 9.91 1.80
N ILE A 38 1.68 8.77 1.25
CA ILE A 38 0.89 7.53 1.32
C ILE A 38 0.91 6.95 2.74
N GLU A 39 2.03 7.05 3.45
CA GLU A 39 2.14 6.66 4.87
C GLU A 39 1.22 7.52 5.76
N ARG A 40 1.19 8.84 5.57
CA ARG A 40 0.28 9.74 6.27
C ARG A 40 -1.18 9.43 5.95
N TRP A 41 -1.50 9.13 4.69
CA TRP A 41 -2.84 8.74 4.29
C TRP A 41 -3.28 7.44 4.99
N PHE A 42 -2.45 6.39 4.99
CA PHE A 42 -2.76 5.15 5.72
C PHE A 42 -2.95 5.37 7.22
N LYS A 43 -2.17 6.26 7.84
CA LYS A 43 -2.38 6.66 9.23
C LYS A 43 -3.76 7.28 9.46
N THR A 44 -4.20 8.16 8.56
CA THR A 44 -5.54 8.76 8.62
C THR A 44 -6.64 7.73 8.45
N VAL A 45 -6.54 6.87 7.42
CA VAL A 45 -7.53 5.81 7.16
C VAL A 45 -7.65 4.87 8.34
N ARG A 46 -6.52 4.40 8.89
CA ARG A 46 -6.51 3.54 10.09
C ARG A 46 -7.21 4.24 11.26
N GLY A 47 -6.89 5.51 11.53
CA GLY A 47 -7.53 6.26 12.61
C GLY A 47 -9.04 6.38 12.46
N GLN A 48 -9.52 6.66 11.25
CA GLN A 48 -10.95 6.76 10.96
C GLN A 48 -11.68 5.40 11.01
N LEU A 49 -11.02 4.34 10.56
CA LEU A 49 -11.57 2.99 10.58
C LEU A 49 -11.71 2.49 12.02
N LEU A 50 -10.65 2.55 12.82
CA LEU A 50 -10.63 1.97 14.17
C LEU A 50 -11.68 2.56 15.10
N ILE A 51 -12.03 3.84 14.96
CA ILE A 51 -13.08 4.50 15.77
C ILE A 51 -14.48 3.98 15.42
N ARG A 52 -14.67 3.40 14.23
CA ARG A 52 -15.96 2.90 13.76
C ARG A 52 -16.14 1.39 13.97
N LEU A 53 -15.08 0.67 14.32
CA LEU A 53 -15.17 -0.76 14.56
C LEU A 53 -15.90 -1.04 15.87
N THR A 54 -16.78 -2.03 15.83
CA THR A 54 -17.50 -2.59 16.97
C THR A 54 -16.91 -3.96 17.34
N ASN A 55 -17.30 -4.50 18.50
CA ASN A 55 -16.85 -5.83 18.91
C ASN A 55 -17.32 -6.93 17.94
N ASP A 56 -18.50 -6.75 17.33
CA ASP A 56 -19.03 -7.69 16.35
C ASP A 56 -18.17 -7.75 15.08
N ASP A 57 -17.56 -6.64 14.68
CA ASP A 57 -16.65 -6.57 13.52
C ASP A 57 -15.35 -7.35 13.74
N THR A 58 -14.94 -7.55 15.00
CA THR A 58 -13.71 -8.26 15.37
C THR A 58 -13.95 -9.66 15.92
N GLY A 59 -15.21 -10.10 16.04
CA GLY A 59 -15.55 -11.36 16.71
C GLY A 59 -15.01 -12.63 16.05
N SER A 60 -14.67 -12.60 14.76
CA SER A 60 -14.04 -13.73 14.06
C SER A 60 -12.51 -13.77 14.15
N LEU A 61 -11.90 -12.77 14.79
CA LEU A 61 -10.44 -12.65 14.94
C LEU A 61 -9.93 -13.21 16.28
N GLU A 62 -10.83 -13.52 17.21
CA GLU A 62 -10.58 -14.30 18.43
C GLU A 62 -10.69 -15.81 18.16
#